data_AF-A0A7K2N4W7-F1
#
_entry.id   AF-A0A7K2N4W7-F1
#
_cell.length_a   1.000
_cell.length_b   1.000
_cell.length_c   1.000
_cell.angle_alpha   90.00
_cell.angle_beta   90.00
_cell.angle_gamma   90.00
#
_symmetry.space_group_name_H-M   'P 1'
#
loop_
_entity.id
_entity.type
_entity.pdbx_description
1 polymer ?
#
loop_
_entity_poly.entity_id
_entity_poly.type
_entity_poly.pdbx_seq_one_letter_code
_entity_poly.pdbx_strand_id
1 'polypeptide(L)' 'PVGEGTGLGLDISWRIVVDKHHGDLHVESEPGDTRFQVLLPLTAAESDPADPADPADPADPTDPTDPTDPVDATEEPV' A
#
# COMPACT_ATOMS: atom_id res chain seq x y z
N PRO A 1 6.22 16.47 19.98
CA PRO A 1 6.72 16.86 18.64
C PRO A 1 5.58 16.64 17.65
N VAL A 2 5.23 17.64 16.83
CA VAL A 2 4.34 17.39 15.70
C VAL A 2 5.12 16.55 14.68
N GLY A 3 4.47 15.53 14.13
CA GLY A 3 5.11 14.36 13.52
C GLY A 3 6.22 14.68 12.53
N GLU A 4 7.40 14.10 12.75
CA GLU A 4 8.45 14.02 11.75
C GLU A 4 8.00 13.08 10.64
N GLY A 5 7.77 13.64 9.46
CA GLY A 5 7.39 12.91 8.26
C GLY A 5 7.61 13.82 7.06
N THR A 6 7.64 13.24 5.87
CA THR A 6 7.86 13.97 4.60
C THR A 6 6.74 14.96 4.23
N GLY A 7 5.71 15.10 5.07
CA GLY A 7 4.54 15.92 4.81
C GLY A 7 3.58 15.34 3.77
N LEU A 8 3.85 14.15 3.24
CA LEU A 8 3.10 13.55 2.13
C LEU A 8 1.78 12.90 2.55
N GLY A 9 1.57 12.62 3.84
CA GLY A 9 0.40 11.88 4.32
C GLY A 9 -0.94 12.52 3.91
N LEU A 10 -1.02 13.86 3.97
CA LEU A 10 -2.24 14.58 3.62
C LEU A 10 -2.54 14.55 2.11
N ASP A 11 -1.50 14.65 1.27
CA ASP A 11 -1.63 14.57 -0.19
C ASP A 11 -2.06 13.16 -0.63
N ILE A 12 -1.49 12.12 -0.02
CA ILE A 12 -1.89 10.73 -0.27
C ILE A 12 -3.34 10.50 0.16
N SER A 13 -3.73 10.97 1.35
CA SER A 13 -5.12 10.87 1.81
C SER A 13 -6.09 11.60 0.89
N TRP A 14 -5.72 12.79 0.38
CA TRP A 14 -6.52 13.52 -0.60
C TRP A 14 -6.75 12.69 -1.86
N ARG A 15 -5.69 12.15 -2.47
CA ARG A 15 -5.80 11.32 -3.69
C ARG A 15 -6.70 10.11 -3.50
N ILE A 16 -6.61 9.44 -2.35
CA ILE A 16 -7.44 8.28 -2.07
C ILE A 16 -8.90 8.69 -1.91
N VAL A 17 -9.17 9.68 -1.05
CA VAL A 17 -10.55 10.05 -0.71
C VAL A 17 -11.25 10.73 -1.88
N VAL A 18 -10.61 11.72 -2.49
CA VAL A 18 -11.20 12.57 -3.52
C VAL A 18 -11.06 11.96 -4.90
N ASP A 19 -9.84 11.59 -5.32
CA ASP A 19 -9.62 11.14 -6.69
C ASP A 19 -10.10 9.70 -6.91
N LYS A 20 -9.80 8.78 -5.97
CA LYS A 20 -10.16 7.35 -6.11
C LYS A 20 -11.59 7.04 -5.65
N HIS A 21 -12.01 7.59 -4.51
CA HIS A 21 -13.32 7.27 -3.94
C HIS A 21 -14.41 8.30 -4.22
N HIS A 22 -14.08 9.42 -4.87
CA HIS A 22 -15.02 10.50 -5.15
C HIS A 22 -15.76 10.99 -3.90
N GLY A 23 -15.06 10.98 -2.76
CA GLY A 23 -15.49 11.56 -1.51
C GLY A 23 -14.87 12.93 -1.27
N ASP A 24 -14.99 13.42 -0.03
CA ASP A 24 -14.51 14.73 0.38
C ASP A 24 -13.61 14.61 1.62
N LEU A 25 -12.54 15.41 1.64
CA LEU A 25 -11.60 15.50 2.76
C LEU A 25 -11.45 16.95 3.21
N HIS A 26 -11.87 17.26 4.43
CA HIS A 26 -11.74 18.59 5.03
C HIS A 26 -10.80 18.57 6.23
N VAL A 27 -10.07 19.67 6.40
CA VAL A 27 -9.17 19.87 7.54
C VAL A 27 -9.47 21.22 8.17
N GLU A 28 -9.78 21.19 9.46
CA GLU A 28 -9.93 22.38 10.31
C GLU A 28 -8.83 22.33 11.36
N SER A 29 -8.08 23.40 11.54
CA SER A 29 -6.94 23.41 12.47
C SER A 29 -6.79 24.75 13.18
N GLU A 30 -6.81 24.68 14.50
CA GLU A 30 -6.41 25.70 15.44
C GLU A 30 -5.29 25.14 16.34
N PRO A 31 -4.45 25.98 16.98
CA PRO A 31 -3.43 25.48 17.89
C PRO A 31 -4.02 24.63 19.03
N GLY A 32 -3.72 23.32 19.01
CA GLY A 32 -4.22 22.36 20.00
C GLY A 32 -5.54 21.67 19.64
N ASP A 33 -6.19 22.05 18.52
CA ASP A 33 -7.39 21.41 17.98
C ASP A 33 -7.24 21.26 16.47
N THR A 34 -6.92 20.05 16.03
CA THR A 34 -6.85 19.72 14.60
C THR A 34 -7.84 18.61 14.32
N ARG A 35 -8.74 18.84 13.37
CA ARG A 35 -9.80 17.91 12.99
C ARG A 35 -9.72 17.61 11.50
N PHE A 36 -9.76 16.32 11.20
CA PHE A 36 -9.86 15.80 9.85
C PHE A 36 -11.27 15.21 9.69
N GLN A 37 -11.98 15.64 8.67
CA GLN A 37 -13.30 15.13 8.32
C GLN A 37 -13.19 14.44 6.97
N VAL A 38 -13.60 13.17 6.91
CA VAL A 38 -13.58 12.35 5.70
C VAL A 38 -15.00 11.91 5.42
N LEU A 39 -15.52 12.26 4.24
CA LEU A 39 -16.84 11.88 3.77
C LEU A 39 -16.65 10.96 2.58
N LEU A 40 -17.23 9.76 2.66
CA LEU A 40 -17.20 8.80 1.57
C LEU A 40 -18.63 8.50 1.11
N PRO A 41 -18.85 8.37 -0.20
CA PRO A 41 -20.13 7.88 -0.72
C PRO A 41 -20.48 6.50 -0.14
N LEU A 42 -21.74 6.30 0.26
CA LEU A 42 -22.21 5.02 0.83
C LEU A 42 -22.22 3.88 -0.19
N THR A 43 -22.41 4.22 -1.46
CA THR A 43 -22.23 3.33 -2.60
C THR A 43 -21.01 3.81 -3.34
N ALA A 44 -19.99 2.98 -3.44
CA ALA A 44 -18.90 3.24 -4.38
C ALA A 44 -19.54 3.35 -5.78
N ALA A 45 -19.37 4.50 -6.44
CA ALA A 45 -19.50 4.51 -7.89
C ALA A 45 -18.51 3.46 -8.36
N GLU A 46 -18.97 2.43 -9.07
CA GLU A 46 -18.15 1.29 -9.50
C GLU A 46 -16.87 1.82 -10.15
N SER A 47 -15.79 1.92 -9.36
CA SER A 47 -14.50 2.32 -9.86
C SER A 47 -14.09 1.20 -10.81
N ASP A 48 -13.90 1.58 -12.07
CA ASP A 48 -13.47 0.74 -13.17
C ASP A 48 -12.42 -0.29 -12.66
N PRO A 49 -12.56 -1.60 -12.93
CA PRO A 49 -11.70 -2.65 -12.38
C PRO A 49 -10.24 -2.60 -12.86
N ALA A 50 -9.82 -1.52 -13.54
CA ALA A 50 -8.49 -1.30 -14.07
C ALA A 50 -7.65 -0.34 -13.20
N ASP A 51 -7.61 -0.55 -11.89
CA ASP A 51 -6.49 -0.08 -11.04
C ASP A 51 -5.50 -1.26 -10.89
N PRO A 52 -4.60 -1.53 -11.86
CA PRO A 52 -3.62 -2.62 -11.78
C PRO A 52 -2.46 -2.32 -10.81
N ALA A 53 -2.63 -1.40 -9.87
CA ALA A 53 -1.59 -0.95 -8.95
C ALA A 53 -1.70 -1.58 -7.56
N ASP A 54 -2.07 -2.86 -7.50
CA ASP A 54 -1.60 -3.74 -6.40
C ASP A 54 -0.43 -4.60 -6.91
N PRO A 55 0.81 -4.07 -6.95
CA PRO A 55 1.98 -4.86 -7.34
C PRO A 55 2.46 -5.79 -6.20
N ALA A 56 1.58 -6.19 -5.28
CA ALA A 56 1.92 -7.04 -4.16
C ALA A 56 1.05 -8.31 -4.16
N ASP A 57 1.23 -9.14 -5.18
CA ASP A 57 1.25 -10.58 -4.95
C ASP A 57 2.70 -11.02 -4.72
N PRO A 58 3.24 -10.99 -3.48
CA PRO A 58 4.61 -11.39 -3.20
C PRO A 58 4.80 -12.91 -3.14
N ALA A 59 3.86 -13.74 -3.59
CA ALA A 59 4.03 -15.19 -3.56
C ALA A 59 3.24 -15.89 -4.67
N ASP A 60 3.80 -15.90 -5.88
CA ASP A 60 3.63 -17.05 -6.76
C ASP A 60 4.75 -18.07 -6.44
N PRO A 61 4.49 -19.12 -5.63
CA PRO A 61 5.48 -20.16 -5.33
C PRO A 61 5.65 -21.18 -6.47
N THR A 62 5.16 -20.91 -7.69
CA THR A 62 5.15 -21.89 -8.80
C THR A 62 6.20 -21.68 -9.88
N ASP A 63 7.41 -21.25 -9.51
CA ASP A 63 8.59 -21.49 -10.34
C ASP A 63 9.41 -22.69 -9.83
N PRO A 64 9.12 -23.93 -10.28
CA PRO A 64 9.90 -25.12 -9.95
C PRO A 64 11.13 -25.30 -10.88
N THR A 65 11.74 -24.22 -11.37
CA THR A 65 12.93 -24.31 -12.23
C THR A 65 14.13 -23.53 -11.70
N ASP A 66 14.72 -24.04 -10.61
CA ASP A 66 16.17 -23.94 -10.45
C ASP A 66 16.76 -25.13 -9.65
N PRO A 67 17.14 -26.24 -10.29
CA PRO A 67 18.03 -27.22 -9.70
C PRO A 67 19.48 -26.83 -10.06
N THR A 68 20.04 -25.80 -9.42
CA THR A 68 21.51 -25.68 -9.38
C THR A 68 22.05 -26.71 -8.39
N ASP A 69 22.27 -27.91 -8.92
CA ASP A 69 23.36 -28.77 -8.45
C ASP A 69 24.68 -28.01 -8.65
N PRO A 70 25.53 -27.93 -7.62
CA PRO A 70 26.85 -28.50 -7.85
C PRO A 70 27.40 -29.28 -6.64
N VAL A 71 27.67 -30.55 -6.92
CA VAL A 71 28.84 -31.37 -6.58
C VAL A 71 29.09 -31.80 -5.11
N ASP A 72 28.86 -33.10 -4.92
CA ASP A 72 29.71 -34.08 -4.22
C ASP A 72 30.89 -33.52 -3.39
N ALA A 73 30.69 -33.38 -2.08
CA ALA A 73 31.79 -33.22 -1.13
C ALA A 73 31.32 -33.50 0.31
N THR A 74 31.16 -34.76 0.69
CA THR A 74 31.46 -35.21 2.06
C THR A 74 31.81 -36.70 2.01
N GLU A 75 33.11 -36.99 1.94
CA GLU A 75 33.66 -38.27 2.38
C GLU A 75 33.16 -38.59 3.80
N GLU A 76 32.45 -39.71 3.95
CA GLU A 76 32.28 -40.38 5.25
C GLU A 76 33.55 -41.16 5.59
N PRO A 77 34.17 -41.00 6.77
CA PRO A 77 35.23 -41.89 7.19
C PRO A 77 34.64 -43.17 7.82
N VAL A 78 35.06 -44.33 7.32
CA VAL A 78 35.08 -45.60 8.06
C VAL A 78 36.50 -46.05 8.31
#